data_AF-A0ABD3SBI7-F1
#
_entry.id   AF-A0ABD3SBI7-F1
#
_cell.length_a   1.000
_cell.length_b   1.000
_cell.length_c   1.000
_cell.angle_alpha   90.00
_cell.angle_beta   90.00
_cell.angle_gamma   90.00
#
_symmetry.space_group_name_H-M   'P 1'
#
loop_
_entity.id
_entity.type
_entity.pdbx_description
1 polymer ?
#
loop_
_entity_poly.entity_id
_entity_poly.type
_entity_poly.pdbx_seq_one_letter_code
_entity_poly.pdbx_strand_id
1 'polypeptide(L)'
;MRRTRQRPNALQWLAVLVLLVRTDGSSSIPSFSSPPNTRSSWHHHRATTRTSHPRGCHRARIATSTAAARSSPLRFLGPYPTLPLRFPNLSTSSQRARGVSGVSLDWVLDTAANVNTINAVVAKELELEKVGVVPGGVGAGGDMTGGDTFLLGNCFLEDYPSSSSGGMAAGGDAVGMGSVGDTTTTDDVDDINDNGCFMKGLTASALPVASPAAAGLLGLAFFYCFENGVEFRWGGRSTDDDDNDNDGGMLPPSVTFYGQDDIPNYDGLVRVSFESLPVSMLPSVRLVINGKEIPALFDTGSPITVLNSRAAMEAGIDTVVRYSKINETEEGGEGSWNPFSKFASNVQMAREIAMATSRGDILTIAGSGGMPVRLVKSKSMANVDIMASSGSSTPLSSARVYVGDLPGLAALGGLGGDAPPAAVLGMDLLCTRQRVVFRARQNEIYL
;
A
#
# COMPACT_ATOMS: atom_id res chain seq x y z
N MET A 1 7.37 50.29 25.02
CA MET A 1 6.85 48.92 24.81
C MET A 1 6.32 48.79 23.38
N ARG A 2 7.11 48.23 22.45
CA ARG A 2 6.68 47.89 21.08
C ARG A 2 6.83 46.37 20.91
N ARG A 3 5.72 45.66 20.70
CA ARG A 3 5.73 44.22 20.41
C ARG A 3 5.97 44.02 18.91
N THR A 4 7.13 43.47 18.57
CA THR A 4 7.45 42.94 17.24
C THR A 4 6.73 41.61 17.04
N ARG A 5 5.85 41.54 16.04
CA ARG A 5 5.24 40.29 15.55
C ARG A 5 6.29 39.53 14.74
N GLN A 6 6.75 38.39 15.24
CA GLN A 6 7.45 37.39 14.44
C GLN A 6 6.45 36.75 13.47
N ARG A 7 6.78 36.73 12.18
CA ARG A 7 6.12 35.88 11.18
C ARG A 7 6.78 34.48 11.23
N PRO A 8 6.04 33.39 11.09
CA PRO A 8 6.64 32.07 10.97
C PRO A 8 7.27 31.91 9.57
N ASN A 9 8.51 31.42 9.55
CA ASN A 9 9.25 31.10 8.33
C ASN A 9 8.60 29.90 7.63
N ALA A 10 8.05 30.13 6.45
CA ALA A 10 7.62 29.09 5.51
C ALA A 10 8.84 28.68 4.66
N LEU A 11 9.67 27.77 5.17
CA LEU A 11 10.76 27.12 4.42
C LEU A 11 11.37 25.99 5.27
N GLN A 12 10.67 24.86 5.38
CA GLN A 12 11.25 23.59 5.86
C GLN A 12 10.28 22.43 5.61
N TRP A 13 10.24 21.93 4.37
CA TRP A 13 9.77 20.58 4.06
C TRP A 13 10.55 20.09 2.84
N LEU A 14 11.71 19.48 3.08
CA LEU A 14 12.49 18.81 2.04
C LEU A 14 12.28 17.30 2.20
N ALA A 15 11.79 16.69 1.13
CA ALA A 15 11.47 15.28 1.01
C ALA A 15 12.69 14.38 1.25
N VAL A 16 12.53 13.31 2.03
CA VAL A 16 13.51 12.23 2.14
C VAL A 16 13.18 11.20 1.07
N LEU A 17 13.94 11.26 -0.02
CA LEU A 17 13.94 10.29 -1.13
C LEU A 17 14.85 9.12 -0.72
N VAL A 18 14.32 7.88 -0.67
CA VAL A 18 15.14 6.67 -0.44
C VAL A 18 15.59 6.12 -1.80
N LEU A 19 16.90 6.22 -2.07
CA LEU A 19 17.58 5.59 -3.20
C LEU A 19 18.04 4.18 -2.76
N LEU A 20 17.54 3.12 -3.40
CA LEU A 20 18.05 1.75 -3.21
C LEU A 20 18.63 1.22 -4.53
N VAL A 21 19.94 0.93 -4.51
CA VAL A 21 20.71 0.34 -5.60
C VAL A 21 20.72 -1.19 -5.45
N ARG A 22 20.46 -1.92 -6.55
CA ARG A 22 20.38 -3.40 -6.62
C ARG A 22 21.76 -3.99 -6.96
N THR A 23 22.13 -5.10 -6.33
CA THR A 23 23.29 -5.94 -6.72
C THR A 23 22.89 -7.42 -6.67
N ASP A 24 23.06 -8.14 -7.77
CA ASP A 24 22.69 -9.56 -7.93
C ASP A 24 23.83 -10.51 -7.53
N GLY A 25 23.48 -11.72 -7.06
CA GLY A 25 24.43 -12.80 -6.79
C GLY A 25 23.74 -14.14 -6.51
N SER A 26 23.97 -15.10 -7.40
CA SER A 26 23.44 -16.48 -7.45
C SER A 26 24.31 -17.51 -6.73
N SER A 27 23.73 -18.55 -6.10
CA SER A 27 24.14 -19.97 -6.27
C SER A 27 23.47 -20.97 -5.28
N SER A 28 22.89 -22.04 -5.86
CA SER A 28 22.74 -23.47 -5.47
C SER A 28 22.59 -23.96 -4.01
N ILE A 29 21.60 -24.86 -3.80
CA ILE A 29 21.25 -25.59 -2.56
C ILE A 29 21.31 -27.12 -2.80
N PRO A 30 21.68 -27.95 -1.80
CA PRO A 30 21.33 -29.37 -1.76
C PRO A 30 20.30 -29.75 -0.66
N SER A 31 19.62 -30.86 -0.91
CA SER A 31 18.49 -31.52 -0.20
C SER A 31 18.82 -32.18 1.16
N PHE A 32 17.84 -32.32 2.06
CA PHE A 32 17.32 -33.61 2.63
C PHE A 32 16.29 -33.49 3.79
N SER A 33 15.30 -34.40 3.76
CA SER A 33 14.49 -35.10 4.81
C SER A 33 13.69 -34.41 5.95
N SER A 34 12.38 -34.71 5.99
CA SER A 34 11.37 -34.64 7.09
C SER A 34 11.67 -35.62 8.25
N PRO A 35 11.05 -35.59 9.47
CA PRO A 35 9.61 -35.37 9.83
C PRO A 35 9.40 -34.74 11.27
N PRO A 36 8.36 -35.04 12.09
CA PRO A 36 6.89 -35.08 11.94
C PRO A 36 6.11 -34.10 12.87
N ASN A 37 4.80 -34.01 12.56
CA ASN A 37 3.66 -33.38 13.24
C ASN A 37 3.53 -33.54 14.77
N THR A 38 3.07 -32.46 15.43
CA THR A 38 2.04 -32.52 16.50
C THR A 38 1.13 -31.28 16.47
N ARG A 39 -0.19 -31.52 16.41
CA ARG A 39 -1.27 -30.52 16.45
C ARG A 39 -1.76 -30.30 17.88
N SER A 40 -2.13 -29.06 18.24
CA SER A 40 -3.11 -28.79 19.30
C SER A 40 -4.01 -27.62 18.89
N SER A 41 -5.32 -27.85 18.89
CA SER A 41 -6.38 -26.90 18.51
C SER A 41 -6.79 -26.00 19.67
N TRP A 42 -7.01 -24.71 19.39
CA TRP A 42 -7.72 -23.79 20.28
C TRP A 42 -9.00 -23.30 19.59
N HIS A 43 -10.14 -23.48 20.25
CA HIS A 43 -11.44 -22.94 19.82
C HIS A 43 -11.76 -21.67 20.63
N HIS A 44 -12.10 -20.57 19.94
CA HIS A 44 -12.72 -19.41 20.57
C HIS A 44 -14.05 -19.04 19.90
N HIS A 45 -15.04 -18.78 20.76
CA HIS A 45 -16.40 -18.37 20.44
C HIS A 45 -16.44 -16.90 19.99
N ARG A 46 -17.16 -16.64 18.89
CA ARG A 46 -17.39 -15.31 18.32
C ARG A 46 -18.74 -14.76 18.80
N ALA A 47 -18.74 -13.61 19.48
CA ALA A 47 -19.93 -12.84 19.79
C ALA A 47 -20.15 -11.75 18.74
N THR A 48 -21.34 -11.70 18.14
CA THR A 48 -21.75 -10.70 17.15
C THR A 48 -22.65 -9.65 17.79
N THR A 49 -22.24 -8.38 17.74
CA THR A 49 -23.10 -7.23 18.09
C THR A 49 -23.38 -6.42 16.83
N ARG A 50 -24.67 -6.27 16.49
CA ARG A 50 -25.17 -5.42 15.38
C ARG A 50 -25.29 -3.98 15.87
N THR A 51 -24.63 -3.05 15.18
CA THR A 51 -24.85 -1.61 15.32
C THR A 51 -25.55 -1.05 14.07
N SER A 52 -26.50 -0.14 14.29
CA SER A 52 -27.33 0.52 13.27
C SER A 52 -26.52 1.55 12.45
N HIS A 53 -26.71 1.56 11.13
CA HIS A 53 -26.00 2.44 10.19
C HIS A 53 -26.65 3.83 10.03
N PRO A 54 -25.87 4.92 9.96
CA PRO A 54 -26.37 6.25 9.60
C PRO A 54 -26.70 6.36 8.11
N ARG A 55 -27.80 7.06 7.78
CA ARG A 55 -28.23 7.35 6.40
C ARG A 55 -27.37 8.46 5.80
N GLY A 56 -26.82 8.25 4.60
CA GLY A 56 -26.19 9.32 3.80
C GLY A 56 -24.74 9.08 3.36
N CYS A 57 -24.10 7.95 3.69
CA CYS A 57 -22.76 7.66 3.16
C CYS A 57 -22.87 7.21 1.69
N HIS A 58 -22.50 8.08 0.76
CA HIS A 58 -22.36 7.73 -0.65
C HIS A 58 -21.28 6.65 -0.78
N ARG A 59 -21.71 5.40 -0.95
CA ARG A 59 -20.81 4.25 -1.12
C ARG A 59 -20.30 4.27 -2.56
N ALA A 60 -18.99 4.30 -2.75
CA ALA A 60 -18.38 4.10 -4.05
C ALA A 60 -18.91 2.79 -4.67
N ARG A 61 -19.28 2.84 -5.95
CA ARG A 61 -19.77 1.67 -6.69
C ARG A 61 -18.93 1.51 -7.95
N ILE A 62 -18.64 0.26 -8.31
CA ILE A 62 -18.15 -0.06 -9.65
C ILE A 62 -19.25 0.38 -10.62
N ALA A 63 -18.87 1.16 -11.63
CA ALA A 63 -19.83 1.88 -12.48
C ALA A 63 -20.69 0.92 -13.33
N THR A 64 -20.17 -0.25 -13.66
CA THR A 64 -20.74 -1.15 -14.66
C THR A 64 -21.17 -2.47 -14.04
N SER A 65 -22.47 -2.78 -14.12
CA SER A 65 -23.10 -3.98 -13.55
C SER A 65 -22.90 -5.26 -14.38
N THR A 66 -21.99 -5.25 -15.36
CA THR A 66 -21.70 -6.37 -16.28
C THR A 66 -20.21 -6.48 -16.64
N ALA A 67 -19.32 -5.76 -15.93
CA ALA A 67 -17.97 -5.54 -16.45
C ALA A 67 -17.03 -6.70 -16.19
N ALA A 68 -16.68 -7.33 -17.30
CA ALA A 68 -15.45 -8.06 -17.54
C ALA A 68 -14.25 -7.48 -16.78
N ALA A 69 -13.30 -8.34 -16.43
CA ALA A 69 -12.09 -7.98 -15.69
C ALA A 69 -11.39 -6.80 -16.37
N ARG A 70 -11.10 -5.73 -15.61
CA ARG A 70 -10.47 -4.53 -16.14
C ARG A 70 -9.01 -4.50 -15.76
N SER A 71 -8.12 -4.40 -16.75
CA SER A 71 -6.68 -4.30 -16.53
C SER A 71 -6.16 -2.90 -16.81
N SER A 72 -5.13 -2.48 -16.07
CA SER A 72 -4.39 -1.24 -16.26
C SER A 72 -2.90 -1.53 -16.14
N PRO A 73 -2.02 -0.82 -16.86
CA PRO A 73 -0.61 -0.78 -16.54
C PRO A 73 -0.42 -0.38 -15.06
N LEU A 74 0.45 -1.11 -14.37
CA LEU A 74 0.81 -0.81 -13.00
C LEU A 74 2.06 0.07 -13.04
N ARG A 75 1.96 1.27 -12.47
CA ARG A 75 3.09 2.21 -12.39
C ARG A 75 3.78 2.07 -11.04
N PHE A 76 4.97 2.66 -10.94
CA PHE A 76 5.72 2.70 -9.70
C PHE A 76 6.22 4.11 -9.43
N LEU A 77 5.93 4.61 -8.23
CA LEU A 77 6.55 5.83 -7.70
C LEU A 77 7.56 5.42 -6.65
N GLY A 78 8.83 5.31 -7.06
CA GLY A 78 9.84 4.64 -6.26
C GLY A 78 9.48 3.16 -6.08
N PRO A 79 9.40 2.63 -4.85
CA PRO A 79 9.03 1.23 -4.60
C PRO A 79 7.52 0.98 -4.55
N TYR A 80 6.69 2.03 -4.61
CA TYR A 80 5.26 1.92 -4.35
C TYR A 80 4.48 1.61 -5.64
N PRO A 81 3.64 0.55 -5.66
CA PRO A 81 2.75 0.28 -6.78
C PRO A 81 1.67 1.36 -6.86
N THR A 82 1.49 1.97 -8.03
CA THR A 82 0.51 3.05 -8.24
C THR A 82 -0.48 2.76 -9.36
N LEU A 83 -1.70 3.25 -9.15
CA LEU A 83 -2.79 3.25 -10.11
C LEU A 83 -3.08 4.69 -10.56
N PRO A 84 -2.82 5.04 -11.84
CA PRO A 84 -3.23 6.33 -12.37
C PRO A 84 -4.74 6.37 -12.59
N LEU A 85 -5.40 7.34 -11.95
CA LEU A 85 -6.84 7.59 -12.09
C LEU A 85 -7.09 8.97 -12.67
N ARG A 86 -7.89 9.00 -13.74
CA ARG A 86 -8.35 10.23 -14.37
C ARG A 86 -9.71 10.66 -13.82
N PHE A 87 -9.82 11.94 -13.46
CA PHE A 87 -11.03 12.58 -12.94
C PHE A 87 -11.44 13.73 -13.88
N PRO A 88 -12.38 13.51 -14.81
CA PRO A 88 -12.70 14.48 -15.87
C PRO A 88 -13.34 15.78 -15.35
N ASN A 89 -14.00 15.71 -14.20
CA ASN A 89 -14.74 16.83 -13.61
C ASN A 89 -13.91 17.62 -12.59
N LEU A 90 -12.69 17.18 -12.29
CA LEU A 90 -11.77 17.89 -11.42
C LEU A 90 -10.81 18.74 -12.27
N SER A 91 -10.29 19.80 -11.66
CA SER A 91 -9.37 20.73 -12.31
C SER A 91 -8.44 21.33 -11.24
N THR A 92 -7.24 21.74 -11.64
CA THR A 92 -6.38 22.63 -10.83
C THR A 92 -6.79 24.08 -11.04
N SER A 93 -6.35 24.99 -10.17
CA SER A 93 -6.56 26.44 -10.32
C SER A 93 -6.10 26.96 -11.69
N SER A 94 -4.96 26.48 -12.17
CA SER A 94 -4.40 26.83 -13.49
C SER A 94 -5.21 26.30 -14.68
N GLN A 95 -5.88 25.15 -14.53
CA GLN A 95 -6.77 24.59 -15.54
C GLN A 95 -8.11 25.31 -15.53
N ARG A 96 -8.69 25.58 -14.35
CA ARG A 96 -9.90 26.40 -14.18
C ARG A 96 -9.76 27.77 -14.85
N ALA A 97 -8.63 28.45 -14.62
CA ALA A 97 -8.34 29.74 -15.24
C ALA A 97 -8.32 29.73 -16.78
N ARG A 98 -8.08 28.56 -17.39
CA ARG A 98 -8.09 28.35 -18.85
C ARG A 98 -9.38 27.70 -19.36
N GLY A 99 -10.36 27.45 -18.49
CA GLY A 99 -11.57 26.70 -18.86
C GLY A 99 -11.32 25.24 -19.23
N VAL A 100 -10.23 24.64 -18.72
CA VAL A 100 -9.87 23.24 -18.95
C VAL A 100 -10.24 22.41 -17.71
N SER A 101 -10.75 21.20 -17.92
CA SER A 101 -11.00 20.21 -16.88
C SER A 101 -10.28 18.89 -17.17
N GLY A 102 -10.27 18.00 -16.18
CA GLY A 102 -9.58 16.72 -16.24
C GLY A 102 -8.23 16.79 -15.54
N VAL A 103 -8.08 15.98 -14.50
CA VAL A 103 -6.78 15.71 -13.86
C VAL A 103 -6.52 14.22 -13.84
N SER A 104 -5.25 13.84 -13.96
CA SER A 104 -4.77 12.49 -13.69
C SER A 104 -3.97 12.52 -12.40
N LEU A 105 -4.23 11.56 -11.51
CA LEU A 105 -3.60 11.45 -10.21
C LEU A 105 -3.11 10.02 -10.01
N ASP A 106 -1.86 9.86 -9.58
CA ASP A 106 -1.32 8.58 -9.16
C ASP A 106 -1.70 8.27 -7.71
N TRP A 107 -2.20 7.06 -7.49
CA TRP A 107 -2.59 6.56 -6.17
C TRP A 107 -1.78 5.34 -5.80
N VAL A 108 -1.19 5.32 -4.60
CA VAL A 108 -0.56 4.09 -4.09
C VAL A 108 -1.65 3.08 -3.75
N LEU A 109 -1.47 1.84 -4.18
CA LEU A 109 -2.30 0.72 -3.80
C LEU A 109 -1.77 0.15 -2.47
N ASP A 110 -2.55 0.27 -1.39
CA ASP A 110 -2.10 -0.05 -0.03
C ASP A 110 -3.09 -1.00 0.66
N THR A 111 -2.74 -2.27 0.74
CA THR A 111 -3.55 -3.31 1.38
C THR A 111 -3.55 -3.23 2.90
N ALA A 112 -2.62 -2.49 3.50
CA ALA A 112 -2.54 -2.28 4.95
C ALA A 112 -3.06 -0.91 5.37
N ALA A 113 -3.84 -0.21 4.54
CA ALA A 113 -4.61 0.97 4.89
C ALA A 113 -6.12 0.68 4.85
N ASN A 114 -6.88 1.00 5.90
CA ASN A 114 -8.31 0.69 5.93
C ASN A 114 -9.22 1.73 5.24
N VAL A 115 -8.70 2.93 4.95
CA VAL A 115 -9.41 4.03 4.30
C VAL A 115 -8.63 4.55 3.10
N ASN A 116 -9.32 5.11 2.12
CA ASN A 116 -8.69 5.89 1.07
C ASN A 116 -8.26 7.25 1.63
N THR A 117 -7.09 7.73 1.24
CA THR A 117 -6.54 9.00 1.73
C THR A 117 -6.07 9.88 0.60
N ILE A 118 -6.17 11.19 0.74
CA ILE A 118 -5.66 12.17 -0.21
C ILE A 118 -4.76 13.19 0.49
N ASN A 119 -3.76 13.70 -0.20
CA ASN A 119 -2.94 14.80 0.29
C ASN A 119 -3.80 16.05 0.48
N ALA A 120 -3.76 16.65 1.69
CA ALA A 120 -4.57 17.83 2.00
C ALA A 120 -4.27 19.03 1.08
N VAL A 121 -3.03 19.19 0.59
CA VAL A 121 -2.66 20.24 -0.37
C VAL A 121 -3.31 19.97 -1.73
N VAL A 122 -3.32 18.71 -2.18
CA VAL A 122 -3.99 18.30 -3.43
C VAL A 122 -5.49 18.50 -3.32
N ALA A 123 -6.11 18.05 -2.23
CA ALA A 123 -7.55 18.24 -1.99
C ALA A 123 -7.94 19.73 -2.02
N LYS A 124 -7.11 20.59 -1.41
CA LYS A 124 -7.30 22.04 -1.41
C LYS A 124 -7.13 22.65 -2.80
N GLU A 125 -6.11 22.26 -3.55
CA GLU A 125 -5.84 22.76 -4.91
C GLU A 125 -6.99 22.40 -5.88
N LEU A 126 -7.55 21.20 -5.73
CA LEU A 126 -8.67 20.72 -6.53
C LEU A 126 -10.03 21.24 -6.07
N GLU A 127 -10.08 22.05 -5.00
CA GLU A 127 -11.32 22.58 -4.41
C GLU A 127 -12.36 21.48 -4.15
N LEU A 128 -11.92 20.34 -3.60
CA LEU A 128 -12.80 19.18 -3.44
C LEU A 128 -13.94 19.47 -2.46
N GLU A 129 -15.12 18.92 -2.77
CA GLU A 129 -16.30 19.00 -1.92
C GLU A 129 -16.12 18.12 -0.68
N LYS A 130 -16.25 18.73 0.50
CA LYS A 130 -16.30 18.00 1.77
C LYS A 130 -17.67 17.33 1.93
N VAL A 131 -17.68 16.01 1.93
CA VAL A 131 -18.91 15.19 2.05
C VAL A 131 -19.03 14.48 3.40
N GLY A 132 -18.01 14.60 4.26
CA GLY A 132 -18.07 14.01 5.59
C GLY A 132 -16.82 14.25 6.41
N VAL A 133 -16.78 13.55 7.54
CA VAL A 133 -15.62 13.41 8.42
C VAL A 133 -15.59 11.95 8.86
N VAL A 134 -14.44 11.29 8.70
CA VAL A 134 -14.26 9.92 9.24
C VAL A 134 -13.52 9.99 10.58
N PRO A 135 -13.90 9.14 11.56
CA PRO A 135 -12.99 8.85 12.65
C PRO A 135 -11.69 8.29 12.06
N GLY A 136 -10.56 8.56 12.71
CA GLY A 136 -9.25 8.16 12.20
C GLY A 136 -9.18 6.73 11.67
N GLY A 137 -8.40 6.56 10.61
CA GLY A 137 -8.11 5.25 10.04
C GLY A 137 -6.90 4.61 10.70
N VAL A 138 -6.58 3.38 10.30
CA VAL A 138 -5.36 2.68 10.69
C VAL A 138 -4.65 2.20 9.43
N GLY A 139 -3.36 2.51 9.35
CA GLY A 139 -2.46 2.07 8.30
C GLY A 139 -1.24 1.33 8.86
N ALA A 140 -0.41 0.74 8.00
CA ALA A 140 0.91 0.26 8.42
C ALA A 140 1.86 1.38 8.89
N GLY A 141 1.56 2.63 8.52
CA GLY A 141 2.19 3.82 9.08
C GLY A 141 1.67 4.21 10.48
N GLY A 142 0.71 3.46 11.04
CA GLY A 142 0.05 3.73 12.32
C GLY A 142 -1.30 4.43 12.17
N ASP A 143 -1.71 5.13 13.22
CA ASP A 143 -2.97 5.87 13.25
C ASP A 143 -2.99 6.98 12.19
N MET A 144 -4.01 6.94 11.34
CA MET A 144 -4.34 8.03 10.44
C MET A 144 -5.26 8.97 11.20
N THR A 145 -4.76 10.16 11.55
CA THR A 145 -5.59 11.20 12.16
C THR A 145 -6.83 11.40 11.29
N GLY A 146 -8.01 11.15 11.85
CA GLY A 146 -9.28 11.36 11.15
C GLY A 146 -9.32 12.76 10.55
N GLY A 147 -10.11 12.90 9.49
CA GLY A 147 -10.05 14.10 8.69
C GLY A 147 -11.30 14.31 7.88
N ASP A 148 -11.31 15.45 7.22
CA ASP A 148 -12.34 15.79 6.25
C ASP A 148 -12.31 14.76 5.11
N THR A 149 -13.47 14.19 4.82
CA THR A 149 -13.66 13.28 3.70
C THR A 149 -14.21 14.05 2.52
N PHE A 150 -13.55 13.88 1.39
CA PHE A 150 -13.82 14.60 0.16
C PHE A 150 -14.40 13.67 -0.91
N LEU A 151 -15.30 14.21 -1.73
CA LEU A 151 -15.78 13.56 -2.94
C LEU A 151 -14.84 13.88 -4.10
N LEU A 152 -14.24 12.85 -4.68
CA LEU A 152 -13.43 12.96 -5.89
C LEU A 152 -14.28 12.81 -7.16
N GLY A 153 -15.44 12.16 -7.03
CA GLY A 153 -16.37 11.92 -8.13
C GLY A 153 -16.07 10.65 -8.92
N ASN A 154 -16.47 10.64 -10.18
CA ASN A 154 -16.29 9.50 -11.07
C ASN A 154 -14.87 9.49 -11.63
N CYS A 155 -14.24 8.32 -11.67
CA CYS A 155 -12.90 8.16 -12.20
C CYS A 155 -12.81 7.08 -13.28
N PHE A 156 -11.72 7.16 -14.04
CA PHE A 156 -11.40 6.32 -15.19
C PHE A 156 -9.95 5.84 -15.04
N LEU A 157 -9.66 4.64 -15.52
CA LEU A 157 -8.28 4.18 -15.67
C LEU A 157 -7.62 5.01 -16.79
N GLU A 158 -6.47 5.62 -16.53
CA GLU A 158 -5.85 6.57 -17.46
C GLU A 158 -5.53 5.96 -18.83
N ASP A 159 -5.01 4.73 -18.83
CA ASP A 159 -4.54 4.05 -20.04
C ASP A 159 -5.63 3.18 -20.70
N TYR A 160 -6.88 3.26 -20.22
CA TYR A 160 -7.98 2.51 -20.80
C TYR A 160 -8.46 3.20 -22.08
N PRO A 161 -8.48 2.52 -23.23
CA PRO A 161 -8.88 3.14 -24.49
C PRO A 161 -10.32 3.64 -24.34
N SER A 162 -10.49 4.96 -24.38
CA SER A 162 -11.81 5.54 -24.48
C SER A 162 -12.39 5.08 -25.82
N SER A 163 -13.34 4.15 -25.74
CA SER A 163 -14.07 3.58 -26.88
C SER A 163 -14.79 4.64 -27.74
N SER A 164 -14.78 5.90 -27.33
CA SER A 164 -15.34 7.05 -28.02
C SER A 164 -14.35 7.87 -28.87
N SER A 165 -13.07 7.51 -28.96
CA SER A 165 -12.12 8.19 -29.86
C SER A 165 -12.15 7.66 -31.30
N GLY A 166 -13.35 7.34 -31.81
CA GLY A 166 -13.58 7.28 -33.25
C GLY A 166 -13.25 8.65 -33.83
N GLY A 167 -12.07 8.75 -34.45
CA GLY A 167 -11.49 10.00 -34.90
C GLY A 167 -12.44 10.78 -35.79
N MET A 168 -12.97 11.90 -35.28
CA MET A 168 -13.19 13.06 -36.13
C MET A 168 -11.81 13.66 -36.42
N ALA A 169 -11.11 12.99 -37.33
CA ALA A 169 -10.06 13.65 -38.08
C ALA A 169 -10.68 14.90 -38.70
N ALA A 170 -10.10 16.05 -38.35
CA ALA A 170 -10.43 17.34 -38.94
C ALA A 170 -10.18 17.27 -40.46
N GLY A 171 -11.24 16.99 -41.22
CA GLY A 171 -11.28 17.05 -42.67
C GLY A 171 -12.64 17.63 -43.05
N GLY A 172 -12.62 18.74 -43.80
CA GLY A 172 -13.79 19.53 -44.21
C GLY A 172 -14.93 18.70 -44.80
N ASP A 173 -16.17 19.18 -44.78
CA ASP A 173 -16.61 20.30 -45.58
C ASP A 173 -17.97 20.77 -45.07
N ALA A 174 -18.27 22.03 -45.35
CA ALA A 174 -19.50 22.69 -45.02
C ALA A 174 -20.71 22.16 -45.84
N VAL A 175 -21.90 22.58 -45.37
CA VAL A 175 -23.19 22.68 -46.04
C VAL A 175 -24.17 21.51 -45.82
N GLY A 176 -25.19 21.81 -45.01
CA GLY A 176 -26.40 21.01 -44.87
C GLY A 176 -27.44 21.69 -43.97
N MET A 177 -28.02 22.81 -44.43
CA MET A 177 -29.20 23.40 -43.81
C MET A 177 -30.42 22.48 -43.96
N GLY A 178 -31.14 22.26 -42.86
CA GLY A 178 -32.58 21.96 -42.90
C GLY A 178 -33.00 20.73 -42.12
N SER A 179 -33.57 20.92 -40.93
CA SER A 179 -34.97 20.55 -40.65
C SER A 179 -35.30 20.82 -39.18
N VAL A 180 -36.28 21.69 -38.96
CA VAL A 180 -36.93 21.94 -37.67
C VAL A 180 -37.91 20.79 -37.45
N GLY A 181 -37.62 19.93 -36.48
CA GLY A 181 -38.47 18.83 -36.05
C GLY A 181 -38.48 18.76 -34.53
N ASP A 182 -39.55 19.31 -33.97
CA ASP A 182 -39.98 19.27 -32.59
C ASP A 182 -40.30 17.83 -32.14
N THR A 183 -39.57 17.29 -31.16
CA THR A 183 -40.10 16.26 -30.25
C THR A 183 -39.38 16.28 -28.90
N THR A 184 -40.13 16.69 -27.88
CA THR A 184 -39.89 16.57 -26.45
C THR A 184 -39.83 15.10 -25.97
N THR A 185 -38.67 14.67 -25.45
CA THR A 185 -38.54 13.60 -24.43
C THR A 185 -37.28 13.89 -23.60
N THR A 186 -37.43 14.40 -22.38
CA THR A 186 -36.34 14.96 -21.54
C THR A 186 -35.81 14.05 -20.44
N ASP A 187 -36.18 12.76 -20.37
CA ASP A 187 -35.95 11.98 -19.14
C ASP A 187 -34.92 10.82 -19.26
N ASP A 188 -34.26 10.62 -20.42
CA ASP A 188 -33.32 9.50 -20.64
C ASP A 188 -31.85 9.93 -20.93
N VAL A 189 -31.45 11.15 -20.54
CA VAL A 189 -30.12 11.70 -20.90
C VAL A 189 -28.98 11.19 -20.01
N ASP A 190 -29.26 10.43 -18.95
CA ASP A 190 -28.24 10.00 -17.98
C ASP A 190 -27.56 8.65 -18.28
N ASP A 191 -28.08 7.83 -19.20
CA ASP A 191 -27.57 6.46 -19.40
C ASP A 191 -26.44 6.32 -20.45
N ILE A 192 -26.16 7.36 -21.25
CA ILE A 192 -25.28 7.22 -22.43
C ILE A 192 -23.78 7.36 -22.12
N ASN A 193 -23.38 7.88 -20.95
CA ASN A 193 -21.97 8.23 -20.69
C ASN A 193 -21.20 7.34 -19.70
N ASP A 194 -21.75 6.19 -19.31
CA ASP A 194 -21.07 5.29 -18.36
C ASP A 194 -20.05 4.34 -18.99
N ASN A 195 -19.99 4.26 -20.34
CA ASN A 195 -19.25 3.25 -21.10
C ASN A 195 -17.72 3.27 -20.94
N GLY A 196 -17.16 4.13 -20.09
CA GLY A 196 -15.75 4.08 -19.70
C GLY A 196 -15.51 4.27 -18.21
N CYS A 197 -16.55 4.59 -17.41
CA CYS A 197 -16.35 4.88 -16.00
C CYS A 197 -15.83 3.63 -15.29
N PHE A 198 -14.74 3.79 -14.55
CA PHE A 198 -14.14 2.71 -13.77
C PHE A 198 -14.82 2.60 -12.41
N MET A 199 -14.90 3.72 -11.69
CA MET A 199 -15.52 3.80 -10.37
C MET A 199 -16.29 5.10 -10.22
N LYS A 200 -17.49 5.01 -9.64
CA LYS A 200 -18.36 6.16 -9.35
C LYS A 200 -18.22 6.60 -7.92
N GLY A 201 -18.22 7.92 -7.72
CA GLY A 201 -18.26 8.55 -6.40
C GLY A 201 -17.12 8.10 -5.47
N LEU A 202 -15.88 8.06 -5.98
CA LEU A 202 -14.72 7.78 -5.15
C LEU A 202 -14.61 8.88 -4.07
N THR A 203 -14.39 8.45 -2.83
CA THR A 203 -14.14 9.34 -1.70
C THR A 203 -12.79 9.03 -1.06
N ALA A 204 -12.16 10.05 -0.48
CA ALA A 204 -10.91 9.91 0.25
C ALA A 204 -10.84 10.93 1.38
N SER A 205 -10.16 10.56 2.47
CA SER A 205 -9.98 11.44 3.63
C SER A 205 -8.66 12.18 3.54
N ALA A 206 -8.67 13.49 3.77
CA ALA A 206 -7.44 14.26 3.72
C ALA A 206 -6.55 13.97 4.92
N LEU A 207 -5.28 13.67 4.66
CA LEU A 207 -4.25 13.59 5.70
C LEU A 207 -3.27 14.77 5.58
N PRO A 208 -2.78 15.31 6.72
CA PRO A 208 -1.80 16.39 6.73
C PRO A 208 -0.53 16.02 5.95
N VAL A 209 -0.14 14.75 6.04
CA VAL A 209 0.96 14.15 5.29
C VAL A 209 0.42 12.86 4.65
N ALA A 210 -0.34 12.97 3.57
CA ALA A 210 -0.55 11.80 2.73
C ALA A 210 0.75 11.43 2.01
N SER A 211 0.87 10.17 1.57
CA SER A 211 2.05 9.58 0.91
C SER A 211 2.89 10.63 0.18
N PRO A 212 4.14 10.91 0.61
CA PRO A 212 4.93 12.00 0.05
C PRO A 212 5.24 11.84 -1.43
N ALA A 213 5.00 10.65 -2.00
CA ALA A 213 5.27 10.31 -3.38
C ALA A 213 4.04 10.39 -4.30
N ALA A 214 2.80 10.42 -3.79
CA ALA A 214 1.59 10.26 -4.60
C ALA A 214 0.47 11.25 -4.24
N ALA A 215 -0.63 11.27 -5.00
CA ALA A 215 -1.79 12.08 -4.65
C ALA A 215 -2.47 11.58 -3.36
N GLY A 216 -2.36 10.27 -3.09
CA GLY A 216 -3.05 9.60 -2.00
C GLY A 216 -2.79 8.11 -1.94
N LEU A 217 -3.53 7.41 -1.06
CA LEU A 217 -3.55 5.96 -0.93
C LEU A 217 -4.95 5.44 -1.24
N LEU A 218 -5.04 4.34 -1.98
CA LEU A 218 -6.26 3.52 -2.12
C LEU A 218 -6.13 2.32 -1.20
N GLY A 219 -6.96 2.32 -0.16
CA GLY A 219 -6.95 1.32 0.91
C GLY A 219 -7.95 0.19 0.70
N LEU A 220 -8.20 -0.59 1.76
CA LEU A 220 -9.19 -1.67 1.79
C LEU A 220 -10.59 -1.22 1.35
N ALA A 221 -10.99 0.01 1.65
CA ALA A 221 -12.25 0.57 1.18
C ALA A 221 -12.39 0.49 -0.36
N PHE A 222 -11.29 0.70 -1.09
CA PHE A 222 -11.21 0.52 -2.53
C PHE A 222 -11.15 -0.98 -2.92
N PHE A 223 -10.30 -1.78 -2.28
CA PHE A 223 -10.19 -3.21 -2.59
C PHE A 223 -11.50 -3.98 -2.39
N TYR A 224 -12.30 -3.61 -1.39
CA TYR A 224 -13.62 -4.20 -1.14
C TYR A 224 -14.64 -3.90 -2.25
N CYS A 225 -14.37 -2.98 -3.18
CA CYS A 225 -15.24 -2.76 -4.33
C CYS A 225 -15.25 -3.97 -5.27
N PHE A 226 -14.17 -4.74 -5.37
CA PHE A 226 -14.00 -5.82 -6.36
C PHE A 226 -14.38 -7.19 -5.77
N GLU A 227 -15.52 -7.77 -6.19
CA GLU A 227 -16.04 -9.03 -5.62
C GLU A 227 -15.04 -10.17 -5.66
N ASN A 228 -14.35 -10.35 -6.79
CA ASN A 228 -13.45 -11.48 -7.01
C ASN A 228 -11.97 -11.13 -6.81
N GLY A 229 -11.68 -9.90 -6.38
CA GLY A 229 -10.37 -9.45 -5.95
C GLY A 229 -9.62 -8.61 -6.97
N VAL A 230 -8.37 -8.34 -6.66
CA VAL A 230 -7.44 -7.54 -7.47
C VAL A 230 -6.16 -8.35 -7.68
N GLU A 231 -5.76 -8.55 -8.94
CA GLU A 231 -4.51 -9.21 -9.30
C GLU A 231 -3.44 -8.16 -9.61
N PHE A 232 -2.31 -8.28 -8.94
CA PHE A 232 -1.10 -7.56 -9.25
C PHE A 232 -0.19 -8.48 -10.05
N ARG A 233 0.29 -8.02 -11.20
CA ARG A 233 1.38 -8.63 -11.95
C ARG A 233 2.56 -7.67 -11.89
N TRP A 234 3.64 -8.08 -11.25
CA TRP A 234 4.78 -7.20 -10.98
C TRP A 234 5.71 -7.02 -12.20
N GLY A 235 5.41 -7.71 -13.29
CA GLY A 235 6.26 -7.82 -14.47
C GLY A 235 7.29 -8.94 -14.32
N GLY A 236 7.85 -9.40 -15.44
CA GLY A 236 8.80 -10.51 -15.43
C GLY A 236 8.99 -11.12 -16.80
N ARG A 237 9.84 -12.15 -16.90
CA ARG A 237 9.95 -12.94 -18.13
C ARG A 237 8.69 -13.79 -18.30
N SER A 238 8.15 -13.81 -19.53
CA SER A 238 7.14 -14.80 -19.87
C SER A 238 7.73 -16.20 -19.68
N THR A 239 6.99 -17.08 -19.00
CA THR A 239 7.32 -18.49 -18.84
C THR A 239 6.55 -19.38 -19.80
N ASP A 240 5.72 -18.77 -20.66
CA ASP A 240 4.97 -19.49 -21.68
C ASP A 240 5.95 -19.89 -22.79
N ASP A 241 6.54 -21.08 -22.62
CA ASP A 241 7.50 -21.72 -23.53
C ASP A 241 6.88 -22.13 -24.88
N ASP A 242 5.60 -21.83 -25.13
CA ASP A 242 4.85 -22.30 -26.31
C ASP A 242 5.03 -21.40 -27.56
N ASP A 243 5.53 -20.19 -27.41
CA ASP A 243 5.82 -19.33 -28.56
C ASP A 243 7.31 -19.44 -28.94
N ASN A 244 7.56 -20.13 -30.06
CA ASN A 244 8.87 -20.26 -30.75
C ASN A 244 9.53 -18.92 -31.14
N ASP A 245 8.95 -17.79 -30.76
CA ASP A 245 9.53 -16.46 -30.92
C ASP A 245 10.52 -16.22 -29.78
N ASN A 246 11.80 -16.48 -30.08
CA ASN A 246 12.98 -16.29 -29.20
C ASN A 246 13.14 -14.89 -28.56
N ASP A 247 12.20 -13.98 -28.73
CA ASP A 247 12.22 -12.68 -28.11
C ASP A 247 11.57 -12.80 -26.73
N GLY A 248 12.34 -13.28 -25.74
CA GLY A 248 11.91 -13.51 -24.36
C GLY A 248 11.39 -12.24 -23.68
N GLY A 249 10.20 -11.82 -24.09
CA GLY A 249 9.60 -10.53 -23.82
C GLY A 249 9.34 -10.38 -22.33
N MET A 250 9.76 -9.24 -21.80
CA MET A 250 9.43 -8.87 -20.44
C MET A 250 7.97 -8.42 -20.40
N LEU A 251 7.11 -9.17 -19.71
CA LEU A 251 5.73 -8.78 -19.48
C LEU A 251 5.73 -7.47 -18.66
N PRO A 252 5.04 -6.42 -19.13
CA PRO A 252 4.94 -5.19 -18.37
C PRO A 252 4.13 -5.42 -17.09
N PRO A 253 4.44 -4.70 -16.00
CA PRO A 253 3.65 -4.77 -14.78
C PRO A 253 2.23 -4.26 -15.03
N SER A 254 1.25 -4.94 -14.45
CA SER A 254 -0.17 -4.62 -14.60
C SER A 254 -0.96 -4.92 -13.33
N VAL A 255 -2.15 -4.32 -13.24
CA VAL A 255 -3.13 -4.61 -12.20
C VAL A 255 -4.48 -4.88 -12.85
N THR A 256 -5.14 -5.96 -12.43
CA THR A 256 -6.43 -6.39 -12.96
C THR A 256 -7.46 -6.44 -11.85
N PHE A 257 -8.62 -5.85 -12.10
CA PHE A 257 -9.73 -5.72 -11.17
C PHE A 257 -10.87 -6.63 -11.59
N TYR A 258 -11.25 -7.57 -10.71
CA TYR A 258 -12.26 -8.59 -11.02
C TYR A 258 -13.61 -8.23 -10.38
N GLY A 259 -14.62 -8.00 -11.23
CA GLY A 259 -16.00 -7.80 -10.82
C GLY A 259 -16.68 -9.09 -10.35
N GLN A 260 -17.99 -9.04 -10.16
CA GLN A 260 -18.79 -10.19 -9.72
C GLN A 260 -18.75 -11.38 -10.68
N ASP A 261 -18.74 -11.12 -11.98
CA ASP A 261 -18.91 -12.15 -13.02
C ASP A 261 -17.57 -12.71 -13.54
N ASP A 262 -16.44 -12.11 -13.14
CA ASP A 262 -15.11 -12.53 -13.57
C ASP A 262 -14.35 -13.25 -12.46
N ILE A 263 -13.81 -14.42 -12.78
CA ILE A 263 -13.01 -15.21 -11.84
C ILE A 263 -11.55 -15.17 -12.28
N PRO A 264 -10.63 -14.72 -11.42
CA PRO A 264 -9.20 -14.79 -11.68
C PRO A 264 -8.74 -16.22 -11.97
N ASN A 265 -7.78 -16.38 -12.87
CA ASN A 265 -7.11 -17.67 -13.04
C ASN A 265 -6.13 -17.90 -11.88
N TYR A 266 -6.39 -18.92 -11.05
CA TYR A 266 -5.58 -19.30 -9.90
C TYR A 266 -4.54 -20.39 -10.18
N ASP A 267 -4.42 -20.85 -11.43
CA ASP A 267 -3.50 -21.93 -11.79
C ASP A 267 -2.07 -21.58 -11.40
N GLY A 268 -1.40 -22.55 -10.76
CA GLY A 268 -0.04 -22.41 -10.24
C GLY A 268 0.10 -21.56 -8.98
N LEU A 269 -0.97 -20.95 -8.47
CA LEU A 269 -0.91 -20.10 -7.28
C LEU A 269 -1.25 -20.87 -6.00
N VAL A 270 -0.57 -20.50 -4.92
CA VAL A 270 -0.86 -21.03 -3.59
C VAL A 270 -1.85 -20.14 -2.88
N ARG A 271 -2.95 -20.73 -2.39
CA ARG A 271 -3.92 -20.04 -1.55
C ARG A 271 -3.40 -19.85 -0.12
N VAL A 272 -3.43 -18.62 0.33
CA VAL A 272 -3.12 -18.15 1.69
C VAL A 272 -4.38 -17.52 2.28
N SER A 273 -4.82 -18.01 3.45
CA SER A 273 -5.89 -17.36 4.20
C SER A 273 -5.31 -16.28 5.10
N PHE A 274 -6.05 -15.18 5.29
CA PHE A 274 -5.68 -14.14 6.24
C PHE A 274 -6.79 -13.88 7.25
N GLU A 275 -6.43 -13.35 8.40
CA GLU A 275 -7.36 -12.85 9.40
C GLU A 275 -7.54 -11.33 9.23
N SER A 276 -8.79 -10.85 9.20
CA SER A 276 -9.04 -9.41 9.30
C SER A 276 -8.91 -8.99 10.76
N LEU A 277 -7.95 -8.12 11.05
CA LEU A 277 -7.73 -7.68 12.43
C LEU A 277 -8.98 -6.98 13.01
N PRO A 278 -9.29 -7.19 14.30
CA PRO A 278 -10.39 -6.50 14.95
C PRO A 278 -10.22 -4.98 14.83
N VAL A 279 -11.34 -4.28 14.64
CA VAL A 279 -11.41 -2.81 14.50
C VAL A 279 -10.84 -2.27 13.18
N SER A 280 -9.58 -2.56 12.85
CA SER A 280 -8.91 -1.99 11.68
C SER A 280 -9.26 -2.70 10.36
N MET A 281 -9.70 -3.97 10.43
CA MET A 281 -9.95 -4.85 9.28
C MET A 281 -8.71 -5.16 8.42
N LEU A 282 -7.51 -4.77 8.87
CA LEU A 282 -6.29 -5.00 8.10
C LEU A 282 -5.99 -6.49 7.92
N PRO A 283 -5.50 -6.92 6.75
CA PRO A 283 -5.21 -8.33 6.46
C PRO A 283 -3.95 -8.78 7.21
N SER A 284 -4.09 -9.81 8.05
CA SER A 284 -3.00 -10.44 8.79
C SER A 284 -2.76 -11.88 8.30
N VAL A 285 -1.57 -12.13 7.78
CA VAL A 285 -1.09 -13.45 7.34
C VAL A 285 -0.13 -14.05 8.36
N ARG A 286 0.21 -15.34 8.20
CA ARG A 286 1.24 -16.01 9.01
C ARG A 286 2.48 -16.22 8.16
N LEU A 287 3.58 -15.56 8.53
CA LEU A 287 4.90 -15.83 7.98
C LEU A 287 5.58 -16.94 8.75
N VAL A 288 6.43 -17.72 8.09
CA VAL A 288 7.36 -18.66 8.75
C VAL A 288 8.77 -18.18 8.46
N ILE A 289 9.43 -17.60 9.45
CA ILE A 289 10.79 -17.05 9.32
C ILE A 289 11.73 -17.90 10.14
N ASN A 290 12.71 -18.54 9.48
CA ASN A 290 13.61 -19.50 10.12
C ASN A 290 12.86 -20.57 10.96
N GLY A 291 11.70 -21.03 10.47
CA GLY A 291 10.87 -22.03 11.14
C GLY A 291 9.98 -21.50 12.27
N LYS A 292 9.91 -20.18 12.50
CA LYS A 292 9.03 -19.56 13.50
C LYS A 292 7.85 -18.87 12.85
N GLU A 293 6.65 -19.16 13.35
CA GLU A 293 5.44 -18.52 12.87
C GLU A 293 5.27 -17.11 13.48
N ILE A 294 5.19 -16.10 12.62
CA ILE A 294 5.05 -14.70 13.01
C ILE A 294 3.83 -14.11 12.29
N PRO A 295 2.87 -13.51 13.01
CA PRO A 295 1.76 -12.79 12.38
C PRO A 295 2.30 -11.54 11.67
N ALA A 296 1.81 -11.27 10.46
CA ALA A 296 2.28 -10.15 9.65
C ALA A 296 1.15 -9.44 8.93
N LEU A 297 1.20 -8.11 8.86
CA LEU A 297 0.34 -7.34 7.98
C LEU A 297 0.72 -7.61 6.51
N PHE A 298 -0.26 -7.89 5.66
CA PHE A 298 -0.06 -7.99 4.22
C PHE A 298 -0.12 -6.59 3.60
N ASP A 299 1.04 -6.05 3.21
CA ASP A 299 1.18 -4.61 2.95
C ASP A 299 1.90 -4.29 1.63
N THR A 300 1.10 -3.97 0.62
CA THR A 300 1.57 -3.44 -0.67
C THR A 300 1.99 -1.97 -0.63
N GLY A 301 1.61 -1.25 0.44
CA GLY A 301 2.04 0.11 0.73
C GLY A 301 3.37 0.20 1.48
N SER A 302 3.95 -0.91 1.96
CA SER A 302 5.29 -0.94 2.55
C SER A 302 6.34 -1.40 1.53
N PRO A 303 7.43 -0.65 1.33
CA PRO A 303 8.46 -1.03 0.38
C PRO A 303 9.35 -2.18 0.88
N ILE A 304 9.35 -2.45 2.18
CA ILE A 304 10.26 -3.39 2.84
C ILE A 304 9.54 -4.23 3.88
N THR A 305 10.05 -5.43 4.10
CA THR A 305 9.58 -6.31 5.17
C THR A 305 10.26 -5.96 6.49
N VAL A 306 9.45 -5.77 7.53
CA VAL A 306 9.91 -5.30 8.84
C VAL A 306 9.38 -6.20 9.95
N LEU A 307 10.24 -6.56 10.91
CA LEU A 307 9.89 -7.30 12.12
C LEU A 307 10.02 -6.37 13.32
N ASN A 308 9.16 -6.53 14.34
CA ASN A 308 9.49 -5.96 15.64
C ASN A 308 10.67 -6.72 16.30
N SER A 309 11.21 -6.14 17.35
CA SER A 309 12.34 -6.71 18.10
C SER A 309 12.06 -8.13 18.62
N ARG A 310 10.83 -8.39 19.09
CA ARG A 310 10.40 -9.70 19.60
C ARG A 310 10.38 -10.76 18.50
N ALA A 311 9.80 -10.47 17.34
CA ALA A 311 9.78 -11.38 16.19
C ALA A 311 11.19 -11.69 15.68
N ALA A 312 12.06 -10.68 15.61
CA ALA A 312 13.45 -10.86 15.22
C ALA A 312 14.20 -11.79 16.19
N MET A 313 14.01 -11.59 17.50
CA MET A 313 14.61 -12.44 18.54
C MET A 313 14.13 -13.90 18.41
N GLU A 314 12.82 -14.12 18.27
CA GLU A 314 12.28 -15.47 18.17
C GLU A 314 12.75 -16.21 16.91
N ALA A 315 12.83 -15.50 15.78
CA ALA A 315 13.33 -16.02 14.51
C ALA A 315 14.87 -16.11 14.44
N GLY A 316 15.60 -15.72 15.50
CA GLY A 316 17.06 -15.76 15.53
C GLY A 316 17.72 -14.80 14.53
N ILE A 317 17.12 -13.62 14.31
CA ILE A 317 17.62 -12.60 13.39
C ILE A 317 18.56 -11.65 14.10
N ASP A 318 19.84 -11.69 13.70
CA ASP A 318 20.84 -10.71 14.11
C ASP A 318 20.80 -9.46 13.21
N THR A 319 20.95 -8.28 13.83
CA THR A 319 20.96 -6.97 13.17
C THR A 319 22.38 -6.41 13.04
N VAL A 320 22.67 -5.66 11.95
CA VAL A 320 24.01 -5.10 11.68
C VAL A 320 24.53 -4.28 12.87
N VAL A 321 23.65 -3.51 13.48
CA VAL A 321 23.85 -2.83 14.76
C VAL A 321 22.83 -3.39 15.75
N ARG A 322 23.25 -3.75 16.97
CA ARG A 322 22.30 -4.29 17.97
C ARG A 322 21.17 -3.29 18.21
N TYR A 323 19.94 -3.70 17.90
CA TYR A 323 18.75 -2.86 18.00
C TYR A 323 18.57 -2.23 19.39
N SER A 324 18.80 -2.98 20.47
CA SER A 324 18.67 -2.47 21.84
C SER A 324 19.51 -1.23 22.10
N LYS A 325 20.73 -1.17 21.56
CA LYS A 325 21.61 -0.02 21.73
C LYS A 325 21.00 1.24 21.10
N ILE A 326 20.34 1.12 19.96
CA ILE A 326 19.83 2.28 19.20
C ILE A 326 18.67 2.96 19.93
N ASN A 327 17.89 2.21 20.71
CA ASN A 327 16.71 2.69 21.42
C ASN A 327 16.94 2.92 22.92
N GLU A 328 18.14 2.68 23.45
CA GLU A 328 18.54 3.17 24.77
C GLU A 328 18.66 4.70 24.72
N THR A 329 17.52 5.39 24.73
CA THR A 329 17.47 6.79 25.17
C THR A 329 18.01 6.86 26.59
N GLU A 330 18.67 7.97 26.92
CA GLU A 330 19.48 8.25 28.12
C GLU A 330 18.75 8.15 29.49
N GLU A 331 17.83 7.19 29.66
CA GLU A 331 17.17 6.91 30.92
C GLU A 331 18.14 6.21 31.88
N GLY A 332 18.90 7.03 32.61
CA GLY A 332 19.09 6.81 34.03
C GLY A 332 19.89 5.60 34.48
N GLY A 333 20.90 5.16 33.72
CA GLY A 333 21.87 4.16 34.20
C GLY A 333 22.61 4.61 35.46
N GLU A 334 22.06 4.27 36.63
CA GLU A 334 22.69 4.33 37.95
C GLU A 334 23.90 3.39 37.96
N GLY A 335 25.14 3.91 37.89
CA GLY A 335 26.29 3.06 38.18
C GLY A 335 27.66 3.45 37.63
N SER A 336 27.80 4.45 36.75
CA SER A 336 29.14 4.87 36.28
C SER A 336 29.25 6.38 36.08
N TRP A 337 30.03 7.03 36.95
CA TRP A 337 30.12 8.48 37.11
C TRP A 337 31.28 9.11 36.31
N ASN A 338 31.76 8.48 35.24
CA ASN A 338 32.77 9.10 34.35
C ASN A 338 32.09 9.81 33.16
N PRO A 339 32.01 11.15 33.15
CA PRO A 339 31.33 11.90 32.09
C PRO A 339 32.06 11.83 30.74
N PHE A 340 33.39 11.69 30.75
CA PHE A 340 34.19 11.61 29.52
C PHE A 340 34.05 10.27 28.79
N SER A 341 33.87 9.15 29.52
CA SER A 341 33.65 7.85 28.88
C SER A 341 32.29 7.78 28.21
N LYS A 342 31.25 8.40 28.81
CA LYS A 342 29.93 8.55 28.17
C LYS A 342 30.00 9.37 26.89
N PHE A 343 30.74 10.48 26.91
CA PHE A 343 30.91 11.30 25.70
C PHE A 343 31.63 10.54 24.58
N ALA A 344 32.73 9.85 24.88
CA ALA A 344 33.48 9.08 23.89
C ALA A 344 32.65 7.92 23.30
N SER A 345 31.91 7.18 24.14
CA SER A 345 31.02 6.11 23.66
C SER A 345 29.89 6.65 22.79
N ASN A 346 29.31 7.79 23.16
CA ASN A 346 28.23 8.43 22.39
C ASN A 346 28.72 8.91 21.02
N VAL A 347 29.92 9.50 20.94
CA VAL A 347 30.51 9.95 19.66
C VAL A 347 30.84 8.76 18.76
N GLN A 348 31.44 7.70 19.31
CA GLN A 348 31.76 6.50 18.53
C GLN A 348 30.50 5.83 17.99
N MET A 349 29.46 5.72 18.82
CA MET A 349 28.17 5.18 18.44
C MET A 349 27.47 6.04 17.40
N ALA A 350 27.50 7.37 17.54
CA ALA A 350 26.95 8.29 16.55
C ALA A 350 27.64 8.13 15.20
N ARG A 351 28.98 7.93 15.18
CA ARG A 351 29.74 7.66 13.96
C ARG A 351 29.36 6.31 13.33
N GLU A 352 29.20 5.27 14.13
CA GLU A 352 28.77 3.94 13.67
C GLU A 352 27.36 4.00 13.05
N ILE A 353 26.42 4.67 13.71
CA ILE A 353 25.05 4.87 13.22
C ILE A 353 25.06 5.69 11.91
N ALA A 354 25.86 6.76 11.84
CA ALA A 354 25.98 7.56 10.62
C ALA A 354 26.54 6.75 9.44
N MET A 355 27.57 5.95 9.68
CA MET A 355 28.13 5.03 8.67
C MET A 355 27.11 3.98 8.23
N ALA A 356 26.44 3.32 9.17
CA ALA A 356 25.41 2.33 8.87
C ALA A 356 24.23 2.93 8.08
N THR A 357 23.81 4.14 8.42
CA THR A 357 22.78 4.88 7.68
C THR A 357 23.21 5.16 6.24
N SER A 358 24.46 5.58 6.03
CA SER A 358 25.00 5.85 4.68
C SER A 358 25.07 4.61 3.77
N ARG A 359 25.16 3.41 4.37
CA ARG A 359 25.12 2.13 3.64
C ARG A 359 23.70 1.59 3.43
N GLY A 360 22.69 2.25 3.97
CA GLY A 360 21.31 1.74 4.00
C GLY A 360 21.11 0.56 4.97
N ASP A 361 22.01 0.36 5.94
CA ASP A 361 21.82 -0.64 7.01
C ASP A 361 20.87 -0.12 8.11
N ILE A 362 20.72 1.20 8.23
CA ILE A 362 19.74 1.84 9.10
C ILE A 362 18.87 2.75 8.23
N LEU A 363 17.56 2.54 8.29
CA LEU A 363 16.57 3.43 7.68
C LEU A 363 15.90 4.24 8.77
N THR A 364 15.81 5.56 8.57
CA THR A 364 15.02 6.42 9.44
C THR A 364 13.76 6.81 8.71
N ILE A 365 12.62 6.49 9.31
CA ILE A 365 11.29 6.78 8.78
C ILE A 365 10.52 7.67 9.75
N ALA A 366 9.48 8.34 9.27
CA ALA A 366 8.58 9.08 10.13
C ALA A 366 7.72 8.10 10.94
N GLY A 367 7.78 8.19 12.27
CA GLY A 367 6.90 7.49 13.18
C GLY A 367 5.68 8.32 13.58
N SER A 368 4.89 7.79 14.50
CA SER A 368 3.72 8.48 15.04
C SER A 368 4.12 9.78 15.74
N GLY A 369 3.32 10.84 15.56
CA GLY A 369 3.61 12.16 16.11
C GLY A 369 4.84 12.86 15.52
N GLY A 370 5.37 12.38 14.38
CA GLY A 370 6.56 12.94 13.74
C GLY A 370 7.88 12.52 14.39
N MET A 371 7.84 11.61 15.37
CA MET A 371 9.04 11.07 16.00
C MET A 371 9.72 10.08 15.03
N PRO A 372 11.02 10.20 14.76
CA PRO A 372 11.70 9.30 13.84
C PRO A 372 11.77 7.87 14.41
N VAL A 373 11.44 6.87 13.59
CA VAL A 373 11.64 5.45 13.89
C VAL A 373 12.84 4.95 13.09
N ARG A 374 13.73 4.21 13.74
CA ARG A 374 14.90 3.60 13.11
C ARG A 374 14.67 2.12 12.88
N LEU A 375 14.86 1.69 11.65
CA LEU A 375 14.80 0.30 11.24
C LEU A 375 16.22 -0.18 10.94
N VAL A 376 16.60 -1.34 11.47
CA VAL A 376 17.96 -1.88 11.34
C VAL A 376 17.94 -3.16 10.53
N LYS A 377 18.75 -3.21 9.47
CA LYS A 377 18.85 -4.34 8.57
C LYS A 377 19.46 -5.57 9.27
N SER A 378 18.99 -6.76 8.88
CA SER A 378 19.58 -8.03 9.30
C SER A 378 21.00 -8.21 8.73
N LYS A 379 21.87 -8.91 9.48
CA LYS A 379 23.24 -9.25 9.03
C LYS A 379 23.21 -10.27 7.89
N SER A 380 22.40 -11.31 8.06
CA SER A 380 22.22 -12.41 7.12
C SER A 380 20.85 -12.33 6.43
N MET A 381 20.72 -13.06 5.33
CA MET A 381 19.42 -13.29 4.70
C MET A 381 18.61 -14.24 5.59
N ALA A 382 17.34 -13.89 5.81
CA ALA A 382 16.36 -14.75 6.46
C ALA A 382 15.60 -15.53 5.39
N ASN A 383 15.30 -16.80 5.65
CA ASN A 383 14.37 -17.56 4.82
C ASN A 383 12.97 -17.19 5.27
N VAL A 384 12.19 -16.60 4.36
CA VAL A 384 10.82 -16.16 4.64
C VAL A 384 9.87 -17.00 3.79
N ASP A 385 9.04 -17.77 4.47
CA ASP A 385 7.93 -18.48 3.87
C ASP A 385 6.60 -17.86 4.33
N ILE A 386 5.52 -18.21 3.65
CA ILE A 386 4.16 -17.87 4.04
C ILE A 386 3.34 -19.14 4.27
N MET A 387 2.51 -19.15 5.31
CA MET A 387 1.64 -20.29 5.61
C MET A 387 0.46 -20.33 4.65
N ALA A 388 0.35 -21.40 3.87
CA ALA A 388 -0.79 -21.65 2.99
C ALA A 388 -2.02 -22.09 3.80
N SER A 389 -3.22 -21.96 3.21
CA SER A 389 -4.48 -22.43 3.83
C SER A 389 -4.49 -23.95 4.09
N SER A 390 -3.65 -24.72 3.40
CA SER A 390 -3.42 -26.15 3.63
C SER A 390 -2.66 -26.44 4.93
N GLY A 391 -2.04 -25.42 5.54
CA GLY A 391 -1.12 -25.56 6.68
C GLY A 391 0.32 -25.89 6.28
N SER A 392 0.66 -25.91 4.99
CA SER A 392 2.05 -26.02 4.51
C SER A 392 2.69 -24.64 4.37
N SER A 393 3.98 -24.51 4.66
CA SER A 393 4.72 -23.29 4.32
C SER A 393 5.05 -23.27 2.82
N THR A 394 4.97 -22.09 2.22
CA THR A 394 5.34 -21.85 0.82
C THR A 394 6.47 -20.83 0.77
N PRO A 395 7.64 -21.16 0.20
CA PRO A 395 8.79 -20.25 0.21
C PRO A 395 8.52 -18.98 -0.57
N LEU A 396 8.62 -17.79 0.04
CA LEU A 396 8.51 -16.50 -0.67
C LEU A 396 9.85 -16.14 -1.30
N SER A 397 10.87 -15.93 -0.47
CA SER A 397 12.25 -15.66 -0.85
C SER A 397 13.15 -15.67 0.39
N SER A 398 14.45 -15.76 0.15
CA SER A 398 15.44 -15.34 1.14
C SER A 398 15.69 -13.83 0.98
N ALA A 399 15.63 -13.05 2.05
CA ALA A 399 15.87 -11.60 2.00
C ALA A 399 16.51 -11.07 3.27
N ARG A 400 17.20 -9.92 3.17
CA ARG A 400 17.60 -9.17 4.37
C ARG A 400 16.41 -8.33 4.84
N VAL A 401 15.86 -8.70 5.99
CA VAL A 401 14.72 -8.01 6.60
C VAL A 401 15.20 -6.84 7.47
N TYR A 402 14.30 -5.92 7.78
CA TYR A 402 14.57 -4.86 8.76
C TYR A 402 13.91 -5.17 10.09
N VAL A 403 14.51 -4.68 11.17
CA VAL A 403 14.01 -4.81 12.54
C VAL A 403 13.75 -3.42 13.11
N GLY A 404 12.53 -3.18 13.57
CA GLY A 404 12.18 -1.96 14.29
C GLY A 404 10.69 -1.84 14.60
N ASP A 405 10.36 -0.90 15.48
CA ASP A 405 9.00 -0.71 16.00
C ASP A 405 8.22 0.26 15.11
N LEU A 406 7.78 -0.25 13.96
CA LEU A 406 6.89 0.47 13.04
C LEU A 406 5.55 0.77 13.70
N PRO A 407 5.01 2.00 13.59
CA PRO A 407 3.71 2.30 14.18
C PRO A 407 2.58 1.37 13.73
N GLY A 408 2.58 0.88 12.48
CA GLY A 408 1.59 -0.10 12.01
C GLY A 408 1.60 -1.44 12.72
N LEU A 409 2.72 -1.82 13.34
CA LEU A 409 2.77 -3.03 14.17
C LEU A 409 1.84 -2.90 15.38
N ALA A 410 1.41 -1.69 15.76
CA ALA A 410 0.39 -1.47 16.79
C ALA A 410 -0.90 -2.22 16.49
N ALA A 411 -1.27 -2.32 15.21
CA ALA A 411 -2.47 -3.03 14.79
C ALA A 411 -2.44 -4.51 15.18
N LEU A 412 -1.24 -5.10 15.26
CA LEU A 412 -1.00 -6.47 15.72
C LEU A 412 -0.73 -6.56 17.23
N GLY A 413 -0.89 -5.46 17.98
CA GLY A 413 -0.41 -5.33 19.35
C GLY A 413 1.12 -5.31 19.46
N GLY A 414 1.83 -5.24 18.34
CA GLY A 414 3.27 -5.45 18.19
C GLY A 414 4.19 -4.28 18.61
N LEU A 415 3.68 -3.27 19.32
CA LEU A 415 4.47 -2.13 19.80
C LEU A 415 4.79 -2.22 21.30
N GLY A 416 6.06 -1.98 21.66
CA GLY A 416 6.54 -1.92 23.04
C GLY A 416 7.38 -3.15 23.46
N GLY A 417 7.98 -3.08 24.65
CA GLY A 417 8.92 -4.10 25.14
C GLY A 417 8.31 -5.49 25.35
N ASP A 418 7.05 -5.54 25.78
CA ASP A 418 6.29 -6.79 26.02
C ASP A 418 5.39 -7.17 24.84
N ALA A 419 5.56 -6.51 23.68
CA ALA A 419 4.72 -6.76 22.54
C ALA A 419 4.92 -8.17 21.95
N PRO A 420 3.85 -8.86 21.52
CA PRO A 420 3.98 -10.12 20.82
C PRO A 420 4.80 -9.97 19.52
N PRO A 421 5.39 -11.07 19.01
CA PRO A 421 5.99 -11.08 17.69
C PRO A 421 5.04 -10.54 16.63
N ALA A 422 5.49 -9.59 15.83
CA ALA A 422 4.73 -9.00 14.75
C ALA A 422 5.64 -8.58 13.59
N ALA A 423 5.10 -8.61 12.38
CA ALA A 423 5.79 -8.16 11.18
C ALA A 423 4.88 -7.38 10.22
N VAL A 424 5.51 -6.73 9.25
CA VAL A 424 4.88 -6.19 8.04
C VAL A 424 5.53 -6.90 6.86
N LEU A 425 4.74 -7.57 6.03
CA LEU A 425 5.17 -8.17 4.77
C LEU A 425 5.09 -7.12 3.67
N GLY A 426 6.25 -6.66 3.19
CA GLY A 426 6.36 -5.57 2.22
C GLY A 426 6.66 -6.04 0.79
N MET A 427 6.77 -5.05 -0.10
CA MET A 427 6.96 -5.22 -1.55
C MET A 427 8.28 -5.89 -1.94
N ASP A 428 9.32 -5.80 -1.11
CA ASP A 428 10.60 -6.49 -1.31
C ASP A 428 10.47 -8.01 -1.40
N LEU A 429 9.49 -8.58 -0.70
CA LEU A 429 9.13 -9.99 -0.78
C LEU A 429 7.93 -10.25 -1.69
N LEU A 430 6.92 -9.38 -1.71
CA LEU A 430 5.73 -9.61 -2.55
C LEU A 430 6.07 -9.61 -4.05
N CYS A 431 7.01 -8.78 -4.48
CA CYS A 431 7.45 -8.71 -5.87
C CYS A 431 8.37 -9.87 -6.30
N THR A 432 8.71 -10.80 -5.41
CA THR A 432 9.43 -12.03 -5.82
C THR A 432 8.50 -13.06 -6.43
N ARG A 433 7.18 -12.90 -6.26
CA ARG A 433 6.17 -13.62 -7.02
C ARG A 433 6.01 -13.00 -8.39
N GLN A 434 5.52 -13.78 -9.35
CA GLN A 434 5.18 -13.24 -10.67
C GLN A 434 3.88 -12.41 -10.58
N ARG A 435 2.93 -12.90 -9.78
CA ARG A 435 1.63 -12.27 -9.59
C ARG A 435 1.03 -12.59 -8.22
N VAL A 436 0.12 -11.74 -7.77
CA VAL A 436 -0.59 -11.86 -6.49
C VAL A 436 -2.06 -11.50 -6.70
N VAL A 437 -2.99 -12.37 -6.27
CA VAL A 437 -4.43 -12.05 -6.27
C VAL A 437 -4.90 -11.80 -4.85
N PHE A 438 -5.30 -10.57 -4.55
CA PHE A 438 -5.85 -10.16 -3.25
C PHE A 438 -7.38 -10.16 -3.27
N ARG A 439 -8.01 -11.09 -2.54
CA ARG A 439 -9.46 -11.25 -2.46
C ARG A 439 -9.98 -10.78 -1.10
N ALA A 440 -10.09 -9.45 -0.96
CA ALA A 440 -10.42 -8.79 0.31
C ALA A 440 -11.72 -9.31 0.95
N ARG A 441 -12.77 -9.58 0.14
CA ARG A 441 -14.07 -10.06 0.66
C ARG A 441 -14.06 -11.51 1.13
N GLN A 442 -13.15 -12.31 0.60
CA GLN A 442 -13.04 -13.75 0.88
C GLN A 442 -11.96 -14.07 1.91
N ASN A 443 -11.19 -13.07 2.34
CA ASN A 443 -10.04 -13.24 3.23
C ASN A 443 -8.98 -14.22 2.68
N GLU A 444 -8.75 -14.13 1.36
CA GLU A 444 -7.83 -14.99 0.63
C GLU A 444 -6.81 -14.14 -0.14
N ILE A 445 -5.58 -14.64 -0.21
CA ILE A 445 -4.51 -14.19 -1.10
C ILE A 445 -4.05 -15.41 -1.91
N TYR A 446 -3.78 -15.23 -3.20
CA TYR A 446 -3.14 -16.23 -4.04
C TYR A 446 -1.78 -15.71 -4.51
N LEU A 447 -0.71 -16.49 -4.31
CA LEU A 447 0.69 -16.11 -4.52
C LEU A 447 1.47 -17.09 -5.38
#